data_AF-F0GID7-F1
#
_entry.id   AF-F0GID7-F1
#
_cell.length_a   1.000
_cell.length_b   1.000
_cell.length_c   1.000
_cell.angle_alpha   90.00
_cell.angle_beta   90.00
_cell.angle_gamma   90.00
#
_symmetry.space_group_name_H-M   'P 1'
#
loop_
_entity.id
_entity.type
_entity.pdbx_description
1 polymer ?
#
loop_
_entity_poly.entity_id
_entity_poly.type
_entity_poly.pdbx_seq_one_letter_code
_entity_poly.pdbx_strand_id
1 'polypeptide(L)'
;MRETRAAAAPDSLIPAPPETLSIDFANTLYWRGTDTPTETFGSLDDLLAWCRERAGVPAWLAEACRARSADEGHGAALLARALALREALYRLFHAQAEQREPHPDDLALLGGFLGEASPRVAPARIDGGYAWRIDARNATLAGLLSPVLWSATDLLGGARLA
;
A
#
# COMPACT_ATOMS: atom_id res chain seq x y z
N MET A 1 -2.80 -38.06 16.41
CA MET A 1 -2.71 -37.60 15.01
C MET A 1 -2.16 -36.20 15.02
N ARG A 2 -0.93 -36.00 14.53
CA ARG A 2 -0.38 -34.67 14.31
C ARG A 2 -0.95 -34.20 12.98
N GLU A 3 -1.77 -33.16 13.00
CA GLU A 3 -2.18 -32.48 11.77
C GLU A 3 -0.92 -32.05 11.03
N THR A 4 -0.72 -32.62 9.86
CA THR A 4 0.33 -32.21 8.94
C THR A 4 -0.03 -30.80 8.49
N ARG A 5 0.49 -29.79 9.18
CA ARG A 5 0.46 -28.40 8.72
C ARG A 5 1.06 -28.41 7.32
N ALA A 6 0.24 -28.18 6.31
CA ALA A 6 0.70 -27.98 4.95
C ALA A 6 1.91 -27.03 5.01
N ALA A 7 3.03 -27.43 4.43
CA ALA A 7 4.22 -26.60 4.38
C ALA A 7 3.78 -25.23 3.85
N ALA A 8 3.94 -24.19 4.69
CA ALA A 8 3.58 -22.83 4.30
C ALA A 8 4.29 -22.53 2.98
N ALA A 9 3.56 -21.99 2.01
CA ALA A 9 4.16 -21.38 0.82
C ALA A 9 5.37 -20.53 1.26
N PRO A 10 6.48 -20.52 0.48
CA PRO A 10 7.71 -19.83 0.87
C PRO A 10 7.38 -18.48 1.48
N ASP A 11 7.93 -18.24 2.67
CA ASP A 11 7.43 -17.24 3.61
C ASP A 11 7.06 -15.95 2.88
N SER A 12 5.76 -15.71 2.83
CA SER A 12 5.17 -14.56 2.17
C SER A 12 5.44 -13.36 3.06
N LEU A 13 6.57 -12.71 2.82
CA LEU A 13 7.12 -11.68 3.69
C LEU A 13 7.17 -10.35 2.95
N ILE A 14 6.71 -9.29 3.62
CA ILE A 14 6.99 -7.92 3.23
C ILE A 14 7.95 -7.32 4.27
N PRO A 15 9.13 -6.82 3.89
CA PRO A 15 10.00 -6.11 4.81
C PRO A 15 9.28 -4.88 5.41
N ALA A 16 9.72 -4.44 6.59
CA ALA A 16 9.24 -3.16 7.12
C ALA A 16 9.52 -2.04 6.10
N PRO A 17 8.50 -1.29 5.66
CA PRO A 17 8.70 -0.24 4.67
C PRO A 17 9.50 0.92 5.26
N PRO A 18 10.20 1.72 4.44
CA PRO A 18 10.69 3.02 4.85
C PRO A 18 9.56 3.88 5.42
N GLU A 19 9.85 4.69 6.42
CA GLU A 19 8.84 5.54 7.06
C GLU A 19 8.15 6.49 6.07
N THR A 20 8.85 6.92 5.03
CA THR A 20 8.36 7.87 4.01
C THR A 20 7.65 7.18 2.83
N LEU A 21 7.46 5.86 2.84
CA LEU A 21 6.89 5.15 1.69
C LEU A 21 5.51 5.68 1.28
N SER A 22 4.67 6.09 2.23
CA SER A 22 3.38 6.71 1.94
C SER A 22 3.49 8.07 1.27
N ILE A 23 4.55 8.84 1.59
CA ILE A 23 4.87 10.10 0.91
C ILE A 23 5.38 9.81 -0.50
N ASP A 24 6.27 8.83 -0.67
CA ASP A 24 6.76 8.39 -1.99
C ASP A 24 5.57 7.99 -2.89
N PHE A 25 4.57 7.28 -2.34
CA PHE A 25 3.35 6.94 -3.05
C PHE A 25 2.51 8.17 -3.41
N ALA A 26 2.30 9.11 -2.48
CA ALA A 26 1.57 10.35 -2.74
C ALA A 26 2.23 11.19 -3.85
N ASN A 27 3.56 11.15 -3.90
CA ASN A 27 4.41 11.86 -4.86
C ASN A 27 4.58 11.14 -6.21
N THR A 28 3.90 10.01 -6.45
CA THR A 28 3.83 9.44 -7.81
C THR A 28 3.05 10.34 -8.77
N LEU A 29 2.25 11.27 -8.22
CA LEU A 29 1.80 12.47 -8.90
C LEU A 29 2.51 13.68 -8.29
N TYR A 30 3.37 14.32 -9.07
CA TYR A 30 4.21 15.44 -8.65
C TYR A 30 4.04 16.64 -9.59
N TRP A 31 4.63 17.79 -9.22
CA TRP A 31 4.37 19.09 -9.87
C TRP A 31 2.89 19.50 -9.85
N ARG A 32 2.16 19.17 -8.77
CA ARG A 32 0.72 19.42 -8.62
C ARG A 32 0.28 20.89 -8.76
N GLY A 33 1.21 21.84 -8.63
CA GLY A 33 0.96 23.28 -8.79
C GLY A 33 1.22 23.83 -10.18
N THR A 34 1.53 22.99 -11.18
CA THR A 34 1.71 23.40 -12.58
C THR A 34 0.48 23.06 -13.42
N ASP A 35 0.39 23.63 -14.63
CA ASP A 35 -0.70 23.32 -15.58
C ASP A 35 -0.71 21.84 -16.02
N THR A 36 0.44 21.17 -15.94
CA THR A 36 0.63 19.77 -16.33
C THR A 36 1.39 19.00 -15.25
N PRO A 37 0.70 18.51 -14.20
CA PRO A 37 1.28 17.61 -13.22
C PRO A 37 1.83 16.34 -13.89
N THR A 38 2.88 15.76 -13.33
CA THR A 38 3.46 14.52 -13.87
C THR A 38 2.91 13.31 -13.11
N GLU A 39 2.29 12.39 -13.85
CA GLU A 39 1.69 11.15 -13.35
C GLU A 39 2.58 9.95 -13.68
N THR A 40 2.92 9.15 -12.66
CA THR A 40 3.71 7.93 -12.82
C THR A 40 2.83 6.73 -13.21
N PHE A 41 1.58 6.69 -12.75
CA PHE A 41 0.70 5.55 -12.95
C PHE A 41 -0.22 5.75 -14.17
N GLY A 42 0.27 5.36 -15.35
CA GLY A 42 -0.54 5.34 -16.58
C GLY A 42 -1.43 4.11 -16.70
N SER A 43 -1.11 3.04 -15.96
CA SER A 43 -1.78 1.74 -16.00
C SER A 43 -1.69 1.01 -14.66
N LEU A 44 -2.47 -0.08 -14.52
CA LEU A 44 -2.33 -0.98 -13.38
C LEU A 44 -0.93 -1.62 -13.32
N ASP A 45 -0.31 -1.84 -14.48
CA ASP A 45 1.01 -2.45 -14.57
C ASP A 45 2.10 -1.54 -13.99
N ASP A 46 1.98 -0.22 -14.18
CA ASP A 46 2.88 0.77 -13.57
C ASP A 46 2.75 0.75 -12.03
N LEU A 47 1.53 0.64 -11.51
CA LEU A 47 1.28 0.51 -10.07
C LEU A 47 1.91 -0.78 -9.51
N LEU A 48 1.73 -1.91 -10.19
CA LEU A 48 2.29 -3.20 -9.78
C LEU A 48 3.82 -3.19 -9.80
N ALA A 49 4.42 -2.60 -10.84
CA ALA A 49 5.87 -2.42 -10.95
C ALA A 49 6.40 -1.56 -9.80
N TRP A 50 5.78 -0.41 -9.53
CA TRP A 50 6.15 0.47 -8.42
C TRP A 50 6.04 -0.23 -7.07
N CYS A 51 4.98 -1.02 -6.83
CA CYS A 51 4.82 -1.76 -5.58
C CYS A 51 5.97 -2.75 -5.35
N ARG A 52 6.40 -3.44 -6.41
CA ARG A 52 7.54 -4.38 -6.32
C ARG A 52 8.86 -3.66 -6.05
N GLU A 53 9.11 -2.56 -6.76
CA GLU A 53 10.40 -1.87 -6.74
C GLU A 53 10.57 -0.95 -5.52
N ARG A 54 9.49 -0.35 -5.04
CA ARG A 54 9.52 0.68 -3.99
C ARG A 54 8.91 0.23 -2.67
N ALA A 55 7.84 -0.56 -2.72
CA ALA A 55 7.11 -1.00 -1.52
C ALA A 55 7.53 -2.39 -1.01
N GLY A 56 8.51 -3.04 -1.65
CA GLY A 56 9.00 -4.36 -1.23
C GLY A 56 7.97 -5.48 -1.39
N VAL A 57 6.98 -5.29 -2.26
CA VAL A 57 5.93 -6.27 -2.50
C VAL A 57 6.51 -7.48 -3.25
N PRO A 58 6.30 -8.72 -2.77
CA PRO A 58 6.74 -9.92 -3.46
C PRO A 58 6.12 -10.06 -4.85
N ALA A 59 6.91 -10.57 -5.81
CA ALA A 59 6.46 -10.75 -7.19
C ALA A 59 5.18 -11.60 -7.30
N TRP A 60 5.07 -12.68 -6.52
CA TRP A 60 3.89 -13.55 -6.54
C TRP A 60 2.61 -12.81 -6.14
N LEU A 61 2.69 -11.82 -5.23
CA LEU A 61 1.53 -11.05 -4.79
C LEU A 61 1.09 -10.08 -5.89
N ALA A 62 2.05 -9.41 -6.55
CA ALA A 62 1.76 -8.55 -7.68
C ALA A 62 1.14 -9.34 -8.86
N GLU A 63 1.68 -10.51 -9.17
CA GLU A 63 1.12 -11.38 -10.23
C GLU A 63 -0.25 -11.94 -9.86
N ALA A 64 -0.49 -12.32 -8.60
CA ALA A 64 -1.82 -12.75 -8.15
C ALA A 64 -2.85 -11.62 -8.27
N CYS A 65 -2.49 -10.38 -7.90
CA CYS A 65 -3.33 -9.22 -8.11
C CYS A 65 -3.59 -8.97 -9.60
N ARG A 66 -2.57 -9.10 -10.45
CA ARG A 66 -2.72 -8.95 -11.91
C ARG A 66 -3.68 -9.97 -12.49
N ALA A 67 -3.47 -11.26 -12.21
CA ALA A 67 -4.31 -12.34 -12.69
C ALA A 67 -5.78 -12.12 -12.30
N ARG A 68 -6.04 -11.78 -11.03
CA ARG A 68 -7.38 -11.52 -10.54
C ARG A 68 -8.03 -10.30 -11.20
N SER A 69 -7.25 -9.26 -11.49
CA SER A 69 -7.75 -8.08 -12.19
C SER A 69 -8.12 -8.34 -13.67
N ALA A 70 -7.41 -9.27 -14.32
CA ALA A 70 -7.66 -9.66 -15.70
C ALA A 70 -8.91 -10.54 -15.81
N ASP A 71 -9.05 -11.52 -14.93
CA ASP A 71 -10.21 -12.42 -14.89
C ASP A 71 -11.52 -11.65 -14.63
N GLU A 72 -11.47 -10.60 -13.80
CA GLU A 72 -12.64 -9.79 -13.49
C GLU A 72 -12.82 -8.58 -14.43
N GLY A 73 -11.86 -8.29 -15.33
CA GLY A 73 -11.94 -7.14 -16.25
C GLY A 73 -11.86 -5.76 -15.57
N HIS A 74 -11.40 -5.69 -14.32
CA HIS A 74 -11.50 -4.51 -13.45
C HIS A 74 -10.19 -3.71 -13.30
N GLY A 75 -9.19 -3.91 -14.16
CA GLY A 75 -7.88 -3.26 -14.02
C GLY A 75 -7.93 -1.73 -13.89
N ALA A 76 -8.75 -1.07 -14.69
CA ALA A 76 -8.95 0.37 -14.63
C ALA A 76 -9.63 0.82 -13.31
N ALA A 77 -10.57 0.04 -12.78
CA ALA A 77 -11.24 0.35 -11.52
C ALA A 77 -10.30 0.16 -10.31
N LEU A 78 -9.42 -0.85 -10.36
CA LEU A 78 -8.36 -1.04 -9.38
C LEU A 78 -7.39 0.13 -9.36
N LEU A 79 -6.94 0.57 -10.54
CA LEU A 79 -6.09 1.75 -10.66
C LEU A 79 -6.79 2.99 -10.11
N ALA A 80 -8.04 3.24 -10.48
CA ALA A 80 -8.82 4.38 -9.98
C ALA A 80 -8.95 4.36 -8.44
N ARG A 81 -9.19 3.18 -7.82
CA ARG A 81 -9.19 3.03 -6.36
C ARG A 81 -7.82 3.36 -5.75
N ALA A 82 -6.73 2.93 -6.37
CA ALA A 82 -5.37 3.22 -5.89
C ALA A 82 -5.06 4.72 -5.96
N LEU A 83 -5.43 5.39 -7.06
CA LEU A 83 -5.28 6.82 -7.21
C LEU A 83 -6.16 7.58 -6.21
N ALA A 84 -7.38 7.12 -5.93
CA ALA A 84 -8.23 7.72 -4.91
C ALA A 84 -7.58 7.66 -3.51
N LEU A 85 -6.99 6.52 -3.13
CA LEU A 85 -6.21 6.40 -1.90
C LEU A 85 -5.02 7.37 -1.92
N ARG A 86 -4.28 7.45 -3.03
CA ARG A 86 -3.13 8.36 -3.16
C ARG A 86 -3.53 9.81 -2.89
N GLU A 87 -4.61 10.25 -3.49
CA GLU A 87 -5.10 11.62 -3.34
C GLU A 87 -5.60 11.91 -1.92
N ALA A 88 -6.25 10.93 -1.27
CA ALA A 88 -6.62 11.06 0.14
C ALA A 88 -5.38 11.16 1.04
N LEU A 89 -4.37 10.30 0.85
CA LEU A 89 -3.11 10.38 1.60
C LEU A 89 -2.42 11.73 1.41
N TYR A 90 -2.34 12.24 0.17
CA TYR A 90 -1.80 13.57 -0.10
C TYR A 90 -2.56 14.65 0.70
N ARG A 91 -3.90 14.66 0.64
CA ARG A 91 -4.71 15.64 1.38
C ARG A 91 -4.56 15.53 2.89
N LEU A 92 -4.47 14.32 3.43
CA LEU A 92 -4.23 14.07 4.86
C LEU A 92 -2.88 14.63 5.29
N PHE A 93 -1.79 14.29 4.57
CA PHE A 93 -0.45 14.82 4.88
C PHE A 93 -0.37 16.34 4.71
N HIS A 94 -1.02 16.88 3.69
CA HIS A 94 -1.08 18.32 3.46
C HIS A 94 -1.88 19.04 4.56
N ALA A 95 -3.02 18.49 5.02
CA ALA A 95 -3.76 19.03 6.15
C ALA A 95 -2.94 19.03 7.44
N GLN A 96 -2.23 17.93 7.71
CA GLN A 96 -1.34 17.80 8.85
C GLN A 96 -0.21 18.85 8.81
N ALA A 97 0.47 18.99 7.66
CA ALA A 97 1.54 19.97 7.49
C ALA A 97 1.07 21.42 7.69
N GLU A 98 -0.17 21.71 7.29
CA GLU A 98 -0.82 23.01 7.47
C GLU A 98 -1.49 23.18 8.85
N GLN A 99 -1.39 22.18 9.74
CA GLN A 99 -2.04 22.15 11.05
C GLN A 99 -3.56 22.40 10.98
N ARG A 100 -4.21 21.83 9.97
CA ARG A 100 -5.66 21.90 9.76
C ARG A 100 -6.33 20.55 9.96
N GLU A 101 -7.60 20.59 10.34
CA GLU A 101 -8.43 19.39 10.43
C GLU A 101 -8.53 18.71 9.06
N PRO A 102 -8.23 17.40 8.95
CA PRO A 102 -8.42 16.65 7.72
C PRO A 102 -9.91 16.49 7.37
N HIS A 103 -10.20 16.28 6.08
CA HIS A 103 -11.57 16.01 5.65
C HIS A 103 -12.02 14.62 6.14
N PRO A 104 -13.25 14.48 6.71
CA PRO A 104 -13.71 13.19 7.25
C PRO A 104 -13.78 12.08 6.20
N ASP A 105 -14.11 12.41 4.94
CA ASP A 105 -14.15 11.42 3.86
C ASP A 105 -12.77 10.85 3.53
N ASP A 106 -11.69 11.64 3.67
CA ASP A 106 -10.33 11.15 3.44
C ASP A 106 -9.91 10.17 4.53
N LEU A 107 -10.29 10.45 5.79
CA LEU A 107 -10.12 9.52 6.91
C LEU A 107 -10.94 8.24 6.73
N ALA A 108 -12.20 8.38 6.30
CA ALA A 108 -13.08 7.23 6.04
C ALA A 108 -12.54 6.34 4.92
N LEU A 109 -12.03 6.95 3.83
CA LEU A 109 -11.41 6.20 2.74
C LEU A 109 -10.17 5.44 3.23
N LEU A 110 -9.28 6.11 3.96
CA LEU A 110 -8.10 5.45 4.56
C LEU A 110 -8.52 4.31 5.48
N GLY A 111 -9.52 4.52 6.34
CA GLY A 111 -10.08 3.50 7.23
C GLY A 111 -10.61 2.27 6.50
N GLY A 112 -11.30 2.48 5.37
CA GLY A 112 -11.78 1.39 4.51
C GLY A 112 -10.63 0.53 3.97
N PHE A 113 -9.57 1.17 3.46
CA PHE A 113 -8.38 0.45 3.01
C PHE A 113 -7.66 -0.28 4.15
N LEU A 114 -7.58 0.31 5.34
CA LEU A 114 -6.97 -0.33 6.51
C LEU A 114 -7.74 -1.56 6.96
N GLY A 115 -9.07 -1.57 6.84
CA GLY A 115 -9.90 -2.74 7.16
C GLY A 115 -9.66 -3.94 6.24
N GLU A 116 -9.22 -3.69 5.00
CA GLU A 116 -8.89 -4.72 4.00
C GLU A 116 -7.37 -5.04 3.93
N ALA A 117 -6.53 -4.26 4.62
CA ALA A 117 -5.08 -4.39 4.55
C ALA A 117 -4.59 -5.70 5.18
N SER A 118 -3.44 -6.19 4.72
CA SER A 118 -2.76 -7.28 5.39
C SER A 118 -2.39 -6.87 6.83
N PRO A 119 -2.76 -7.67 7.83
CA PRO A 119 -2.52 -7.30 9.22
C PRO A 119 -1.06 -7.51 9.61
N ARG A 120 -0.50 -6.62 10.42
CA ARG A 120 0.83 -6.76 11.05
C ARG A 120 0.78 -7.70 12.26
N VAL A 121 0.55 -9.00 12.01
CA VAL A 121 0.28 -9.99 13.11
C VAL A 121 1.55 -10.63 13.66
N ALA A 122 2.46 -11.08 12.79
CA ALA A 122 3.63 -11.85 13.21
C ALA A 122 4.89 -11.35 12.47
N PRO A 123 5.88 -10.78 13.18
CA PRO A 123 7.16 -10.46 12.59
C PRO A 123 7.94 -11.76 12.33
N ALA A 124 8.59 -11.83 11.17
CA ALA A 124 9.56 -12.84 10.81
C ALA A 124 10.95 -12.19 10.69
N ARG A 125 11.99 -12.94 11.07
CA ARG A 125 13.38 -12.51 10.86
C ARG A 125 13.75 -12.76 9.40
N ILE A 126 14.36 -11.75 8.78
CA ILE A 126 15.01 -11.82 7.48
C ILE A 126 16.45 -11.32 7.63
N ASP A 127 17.31 -11.55 6.64
CA ASP A 127 18.72 -11.16 6.69
C ASP A 127 18.90 -9.67 7.02
N GLY A 128 19.29 -9.40 8.27
CA GLY A 128 19.53 -8.04 8.79
C GLY A 128 18.30 -7.29 9.32
N GLY A 129 17.08 -7.87 9.31
CA GLY A 129 15.87 -7.12 9.63
C GLY A 129 14.66 -7.93 10.09
N TYR A 130 13.50 -7.28 10.04
CA TYR A 130 12.19 -7.86 10.30
C TYR A 130 11.27 -7.64 9.12
N ALA A 131 10.43 -8.63 8.85
CA ALA A 131 9.38 -8.59 7.85
C ALA A 131 8.05 -9.03 8.47
N TRP A 132 6.96 -8.68 7.81
CA TRP A 132 5.61 -9.09 8.20
C TRP A 132 5.14 -10.23 7.32
N ARG A 133 4.61 -11.28 7.94
CA ARG A 133 3.95 -12.37 7.21
C ARG A 133 2.64 -11.88 6.63
N ILE A 134 2.44 -12.12 5.33
CA ILE A 134 1.19 -11.88 4.61
C ILE A 134 0.60 -13.21 4.12
N ASP A 135 -0.71 -13.24 3.94
CA ASP A 135 -1.44 -14.39 3.41
C ASP A 135 -1.70 -14.18 1.91
N ALA A 136 -1.51 -15.22 1.10
CA ALA A 136 -1.83 -15.18 -0.33
C ALA A 136 -3.32 -14.92 -0.61
N ARG A 137 -4.21 -15.24 0.34
CA ARG A 137 -5.63 -14.87 0.28
C ARG A 137 -5.86 -13.36 0.29
N ASN A 138 -4.86 -12.58 0.70
CA ASN A 138 -4.89 -11.12 0.68
C ASN A 138 -4.32 -10.54 -0.63
N ALA A 139 -4.40 -11.25 -1.77
CA ALA A 139 -4.12 -10.71 -3.10
C ALA A 139 -5.22 -9.71 -3.56
N THR A 140 -5.45 -8.68 -2.75
CA THR A 140 -6.36 -7.56 -2.97
C THR A 140 -5.55 -6.28 -3.16
N LEU A 141 -6.19 -5.22 -3.65
CA LEU A 141 -5.52 -3.92 -3.76
C LEU A 141 -5.01 -3.41 -2.41
N ALA A 142 -5.78 -3.57 -1.34
CA ALA A 142 -5.35 -3.20 0.01
C ALA A 142 -4.21 -4.09 0.52
N GLY A 143 -4.20 -5.38 0.16
CA GLY A 143 -3.07 -6.27 0.43
C GLY A 143 -1.79 -5.83 -0.29
N LEU A 144 -1.90 -5.47 -1.57
CA LEU A 144 -0.81 -4.93 -2.38
C LEU A 144 -0.26 -3.61 -1.77
N LEU A 145 -1.15 -2.71 -1.34
CA LEU A 145 -0.80 -1.41 -0.78
C LEU A 145 -0.59 -1.43 0.75
N SER A 146 -0.56 -2.61 1.38
CA SER A 146 -0.36 -2.72 2.83
C SER A 146 0.90 -2.02 3.33
N PRO A 147 2.06 -2.07 2.65
CA PRO A 147 3.26 -1.35 3.09
C PRO A 147 3.05 0.17 3.10
N VAL A 148 2.36 0.70 2.09
CA VAL A 148 1.98 2.12 2.00
C VAL A 148 1.05 2.50 3.14
N LEU A 149 0.04 1.67 3.42
CA LEU A 149 -0.92 1.89 4.50
C LEU A 149 -0.27 1.87 5.89
N TRP A 150 0.65 0.92 6.14
CA TRP A 150 1.39 0.87 7.39
C TRP A 150 2.26 2.11 7.59
N SER A 151 3.02 2.50 6.56
CA SER A 151 3.84 3.74 6.59
C SER A 151 2.96 4.97 6.82
N ALA A 152 1.79 5.06 6.17
CA ALA A 152 0.88 6.18 6.36
C ALA A 152 0.35 6.29 7.80
N THR A 153 -0.09 5.16 8.39
CA THR A 153 -0.60 5.17 9.77
C THR A 153 0.50 5.46 10.80
N ASP A 154 1.70 4.91 10.59
CA ASP A 154 2.83 5.14 11.49
C ASP A 154 3.28 6.61 11.43
N LEU A 155 3.23 7.21 10.24
CA LEU A 155 3.59 8.61 10.04
C LEU A 155 2.53 9.58 10.59
N LEU A 156 1.24 9.35 10.31
CA LEU A 156 0.14 10.19 10.82
C LEU A 156 -0.03 10.08 12.35
N GLY A 157 0.17 8.89 12.91
CA GLY A 157 0.11 8.67 14.36
C GLY A 157 1.42 8.98 15.09
N GLY A 158 2.50 9.23 14.36
CA GLY A 158 3.82 9.49 14.91
C GLY A 158 4.01 10.95 15.32
N ALA A 159 4.78 11.17 16.40
CA ALA A 159 5.09 12.51 16.91
C ALA A 159 5.95 13.40 15.97
N ARG A 160 6.32 12.90 14.78
CA ARG A 160 7.20 13.61 13.83
C ARG A 160 6.46 14.61 12.94
N LEU A 161 5.13 14.57 12.91
CA LEU A 161 4.29 15.53 12.19
C LEU A 161 3.49 16.46 13.12
N ALA A 162 3.78 16.46 14.43
CA ALA A 162 3.15 17.32 15.43
C ALA A 162 3.96 18.60 15.66
#